data_AF-K1R9H7-F1
#
_entry.id   AF-K1R9H7-F1
#
_cell.length_a   1.000
_cell.length_b   1.000
_cell.length_c   1.000
_cell.angle_alpha   90.00
_cell.angle_beta   90.00
_cell.angle_gamma   90.00
#
_symmetry.space_group_name_H-M   'P 1'
#
loop_
_entity.id
_entity.type
_entity.pdbx_description
1 polymer ?
#
loop_
_entity_poly.entity_id
_entity_poly.type
_entity_poly.pdbx_seq_one_letter_code
_entity_poly.pdbx_strand_id
1 'polypeptide(L)'
;MANALALFQQLPDSILLHVFSFLDGASLVRTSSVCQQWYDVAYDEVLWRNLVHQKIQKHAPLPTDKHSWREEYKRLAYHIPSYLSQDVAGHEDEIYFLTFSPSGKFLASVGKDGTCRVWNYGSTITLQNTVGPFFNPPLKTRFCEFNESETLLMVTGLTQLFDFEGSIFVAVFSVPDFMLQYAVKGEYPNFRGAWLNDTHFLVAKRFYQDREYFKLEAHEVGEFNQYSGRIMQTYTLIFIIPVFWHGQIIRATKRWGL
;
A
#
# COMPACT_ATOMS: atom_id res chain seq x y z
N MET A 1 -54.33 19.43 -11.00
CA MET A 1 -53.03 18.70 -10.90
C MET A 1 -52.30 18.57 -12.25
N ALA A 2 -52.86 18.99 -13.39
CA ALA A 2 -52.23 18.82 -14.71
C ALA A 2 -51.09 19.81 -15.07
N ASN A 3 -50.90 20.92 -14.33
CA ASN A 3 -49.92 21.96 -14.70
C ASN A 3 -48.50 21.78 -14.13
N ALA A 4 -48.28 20.93 -13.14
CA ALA A 4 -46.95 20.77 -12.53
C ALA A 4 -45.98 19.99 -13.44
N LEU A 5 -46.47 18.93 -14.10
CA LEU A 5 -45.65 18.11 -15.01
C LEU A 5 -45.20 18.89 -16.26
N ALA A 6 -46.05 19.80 -16.77
CA ALA A 6 -45.72 20.64 -17.92
C ALA A 6 -44.60 21.66 -17.60
N LEU A 7 -44.50 22.13 -16.35
CA LEU A 7 -43.49 23.09 -15.92
C LEU A 7 -42.08 22.46 -15.94
N PHE A 8 -41.93 21.24 -15.42
CA PHE A 8 -40.62 20.58 -15.31
C PHE A 8 -40.10 20.05 -16.64
N GLN A 9 -40.96 19.77 -17.61
CA GLN A 9 -40.56 19.40 -18.99
C GLN A 9 -40.06 20.60 -19.81
N GLN A 10 -40.32 21.83 -19.35
CA GLN A 10 -39.89 23.06 -20.03
C GLN A 10 -38.60 23.64 -19.44
N LEU A 11 -38.08 23.08 -18.34
CA LEU A 11 -36.85 23.55 -17.73
C LEU A 11 -35.63 23.17 -18.60
N PRO A 12 -34.66 24.07 -18.77
CA PRO A 12 -33.38 23.74 -19.38
C PRO A 12 -32.61 22.69 -18.56
N ASP A 13 -31.85 21.83 -19.25
CA ASP A 13 -31.06 20.77 -18.62
C ASP A 13 -30.08 21.30 -17.57
N SER A 14 -29.53 22.50 -17.75
CA SER A 14 -28.62 23.13 -16.78
C SER A 14 -29.29 23.45 -15.44
N ILE A 15 -30.58 23.82 -15.46
CA ILE A 15 -31.36 24.09 -14.24
C ILE A 15 -31.73 22.77 -13.58
N LEU A 16 -32.17 21.77 -14.36
CA LEU A 16 -32.44 20.43 -13.85
C LEU A 16 -31.18 19.82 -13.23
N LEU A 17 -30.01 19.96 -13.86
CA LEU A 17 -28.72 19.50 -13.36
C LEU A 17 -28.38 20.18 -12.03
N HIS A 18 -28.61 21.49 -11.91
CA HIS A 18 -28.41 22.21 -10.64
C HIS A 18 -29.36 21.70 -9.54
N VAL A 19 -30.64 21.51 -9.84
CA VAL A 19 -31.60 20.94 -8.88
C VAL A 19 -31.19 19.52 -8.46
N PHE A 20 -30.78 18.70 -9.42
CA PHE A 20 -30.35 17.32 -9.18
C PHE A 20 -29.04 17.25 -8.39
N SER A 21 -28.20 18.29 -8.44
CA SER A 21 -26.97 18.36 -7.64
C SER A 21 -27.18 18.36 -6.11
N PHE A 22 -28.41 18.64 -5.66
CA PHE A 22 -28.80 18.57 -4.24
C PHE A 22 -29.32 17.19 -3.82
N LEU A 23 -29.47 16.25 -4.76
CA LEU A 23 -30.02 14.93 -4.50
C LEU A 23 -28.94 13.91 -4.13
N ASP A 24 -29.29 12.94 -3.30
CA ASP A 24 -28.47 11.75 -3.07
C ASP A 24 -28.57 10.77 -4.25
N GLY A 25 -27.64 9.82 -4.33
CA GLY A 25 -27.60 8.85 -5.42
C GLY A 25 -28.89 8.02 -5.54
N ALA A 26 -29.55 7.71 -4.41
CA ALA A 26 -30.82 6.98 -4.42
C ALA A 26 -31.96 7.82 -5.02
N SER A 27 -32.02 9.12 -4.71
CA SER A 27 -33.02 10.03 -5.29
C SER A 27 -32.77 10.28 -6.76
N LEU A 28 -31.52 10.40 -7.21
CA LEU A 28 -31.18 10.52 -8.64
C LEU A 28 -31.65 9.32 -9.45
N VAL A 29 -31.51 8.10 -8.91
CA VAL A 29 -32.03 6.91 -9.57
C VAL A 29 -33.56 6.97 -9.66
N ARG A 30 -34.25 7.41 -8.60
CA ARG A 30 -35.72 7.57 -8.64
C ARG A 30 -36.17 8.64 -9.64
N THR A 31 -35.49 9.78 -9.72
CA THR A 31 -35.84 10.86 -10.67
C THR A 31 -35.63 10.43 -12.12
N SER A 32 -34.64 9.56 -12.38
CA SER A 32 -34.41 9.02 -13.73
C SER A 32 -35.59 8.21 -14.30
N SER A 33 -36.48 7.70 -13.45
CA SER A 33 -37.67 6.94 -13.88
C SER A 33 -38.88 7.80 -14.25
N VAL A 34 -38.76 9.14 -14.21
CA VAL A 34 -39.89 10.06 -14.45
C VAL A 34 -40.15 10.29 -15.94
N CYS A 35 -39.13 10.68 -16.70
CA CYS A 35 -39.20 10.91 -18.15
C CYS A 35 -37.82 10.85 -18.80
N GLN A 36 -37.75 10.87 -20.15
CA GLN A 36 -36.49 10.77 -20.89
C GLN A 36 -35.51 11.90 -20.56
N GLN A 37 -35.97 13.16 -20.50
CA GLN A 37 -35.11 14.29 -20.15
C GLN A 37 -34.50 14.13 -18.75
N TRP A 38 -35.30 13.69 -17.78
CA TRP A 38 -34.83 13.47 -16.41
C TRP A 38 -33.88 12.28 -16.32
N TYR A 39 -34.09 11.25 -17.14
CA TYR A 39 -33.15 10.13 -17.27
C TYR A 39 -31.78 10.62 -17.73
N ASP A 40 -31.73 11.43 -18.80
CA ASP A 40 -30.48 11.94 -19.37
C ASP A 40 -29.73 12.84 -18.36
N VAL A 41 -30.43 13.78 -17.71
CA VAL A 41 -29.81 14.69 -16.72
C VAL A 41 -29.40 13.97 -15.44
N ALA A 42 -30.18 13.01 -14.93
CA ALA A 42 -29.85 12.27 -13.71
C ALA A 42 -28.61 11.37 -13.88
N TYR A 43 -28.25 11.03 -15.12
CA TYR A 43 -27.10 10.20 -15.44
C TYR A 43 -25.86 11.02 -15.82
N ASP A 44 -25.89 12.35 -15.66
CA ASP A 44 -24.75 13.22 -15.91
C ASP A 44 -23.56 12.92 -14.98
N GLU A 45 -22.38 12.78 -15.57
CA GLU A 45 -21.13 12.40 -14.89
C GLU A 45 -20.72 13.37 -13.77
N VAL A 46 -21.07 14.66 -13.87
CA VAL A 46 -20.72 15.66 -12.87
C VAL A 46 -21.45 15.41 -11.55
N LEU A 47 -22.72 14.98 -11.61
CA LEU A 47 -23.51 14.65 -10.42
C LEU A 47 -22.86 13.50 -9.65
N TRP A 48 -22.57 12.40 -10.36
CA TRP A 48 -21.98 11.21 -9.76
C TRP A 48 -20.56 11.45 -9.25
N ARG A 49 -19.74 12.23 -9.98
CA ARG A 49 -18.41 12.63 -9.52
C ARG A 49 -18.47 13.39 -8.20
N ASN A 50 -19.37 14.37 -8.10
CA ASN A 50 -19.52 15.18 -6.89
C ASN A 50 -19.93 14.31 -5.69
N LEU A 51 -20.83 13.35 -5.90
CA LEU A 51 -21.25 12.39 -4.88
C LEU A 51 -20.11 11.45 -4.43
N VAL A 52 -19.24 11.01 -5.34
CA VAL A 52 -18.05 10.19 -4.99
C VAL A 52 -17.01 11.01 -4.22
N HIS A 53 -16.73 12.24 -4.67
CA HIS A 53 -15.77 13.13 -4.01
C HIS A 53 -16.21 13.55 -2.60
N GLN A 54 -17.50 13.57 -2.31
CA GLN A 54 -18.02 13.74 -0.96
C GLN A 54 -17.69 12.54 -0.03
N LYS A 55 -17.54 11.32 -0.57
CA LYS A 55 -17.35 10.10 0.23
C LYS A 55 -15.89 9.72 0.51
N ILE A 56 -14.96 9.93 -0.43
CA ILE A 56 -13.61 9.33 -0.35
C ILE A 56 -12.50 10.37 -0.25
N GLN A 57 -12.40 11.27 -1.23
CA GLN A 57 -11.38 12.31 -1.27
C GLN A 57 -11.77 13.34 -2.33
N LYS A 58 -11.61 14.63 -2.00
CA LYS A 58 -11.78 15.70 -2.98
C LYS A 58 -10.68 15.58 -4.04
N HIS A 59 -11.06 15.57 -5.32
CA HIS A 59 -10.17 15.59 -6.50
C HIS A 59 -9.47 14.29 -6.90
N ALA A 60 -9.91 13.12 -6.44
CA ALA A 60 -9.43 11.87 -7.03
C ALA A 60 -9.85 11.77 -8.52
N PRO A 61 -8.99 11.33 -9.44
CA PRO A 61 -9.38 11.02 -10.82
C PRO A 61 -10.26 9.76 -10.86
N LEU A 62 -11.00 9.57 -11.96
CA LEU A 62 -11.76 8.33 -12.18
C LEU A 62 -10.76 7.16 -12.26
N PRO A 63 -10.98 6.03 -11.58
CA PRO A 63 -10.12 4.85 -11.72
C PRO A 63 -10.04 4.41 -13.18
N THR A 64 -8.86 3.97 -13.62
CA THR A 64 -8.58 3.65 -15.03
C THR A 64 -9.40 2.48 -15.58
N ASP A 65 -9.94 1.64 -14.69
CA ASP A 65 -10.78 0.49 -14.98
C ASP A 65 -12.28 0.83 -15.03
N LYS A 66 -12.66 2.10 -14.85
CA LYS A 66 -14.05 2.56 -14.82
C LYS A 66 -14.38 3.46 -15.99
N HIS A 67 -15.59 3.32 -16.51
CA HIS A 67 -16.07 4.10 -17.65
C HIS A 67 -16.98 5.27 -17.24
N SER A 68 -17.46 5.29 -15.98
CA SER A 68 -18.28 6.37 -15.42
C SER A 68 -18.09 6.56 -13.91
N TRP A 69 -18.30 7.79 -13.43
CA TRP A 69 -18.41 8.10 -12.01
C TRP A 69 -19.60 7.43 -11.35
N ARG A 70 -20.65 7.13 -12.12
CA ARG A 70 -21.82 6.39 -11.64
C ARG A 70 -21.47 4.94 -11.29
N GLU A 71 -20.69 4.26 -12.13
CA GLU A 71 -20.20 2.92 -11.83
C GLU A 71 -19.34 2.90 -10.58
N GLU A 72 -18.45 3.89 -10.43
CA GLU A 72 -17.65 4.03 -9.23
C GLU A 72 -18.50 4.30 -8.00
N TYR A 73 -19.50 5.20 -8.09
CA TYR A 73 -20.45 5.41 -7.01
C TYR A 73 -21.20 4.12 -6.64
N LYS A 74 -21.64 3.34 -7.64
CA LYS A 74 -22.32 2.05 -7.41
C LYS A 74 -21.39 1.03 -6.75
N ARG A 75 -20.13 0.95 -7.18
CA ARG A 75 -19.12 0.11 -6.54
C ARG A 75 -18.97 0.50 -5.07
N LEU A 76 -18.86 1.79 -4.78
CA LEU A 76 -18.70 2.31 -3.42
C LEU A 76 -19.98 2.21 -2.59
N ALA A 77 -21.15 2.29 -3.19
CA ALA A 77 -22.40 2.18 -2.45
C ALA A 77 -22.70 0.72 -2.06
N TYR A 78 -22.39 -0.24 -2.94
CA TYR A 78 -22.86 -1.63 -2.79
C TYR A 78 -21.75 -2.66 -2.61
N HIS A 79 -20.52 -2.36 -2.99
CA HIS A 79 -19.40 -3.31 -3.01
C HIS A 79 -18.25 -2.87 -2.10
N ILE A 80 -18.48 -1.92 -1.18
CA ILE A 80 -17.53 -1.72 -0.07
C ILE A 80 -17.63 -2.95 0.84
N PRO A 81 -16.50 -3.59 1.17
CA PRO A 81 -16.48 -4.65 2.18
C PRO A 81 -17.09 -4.11 3.48
N SER A 82 -18.24 -4.68 3.86
CA SER A 82 -19.03 -4.24 5.03
C SER A 82 -19.09 -5.28 6.13
N TYR A 83 -18.56 -6.48 5.86
CA TYR A 83 -18.50 -7.58 6.80
C TYR A 83 -17.07 -8.12 6.90
N LEU A 84 -16.71 -8.58 8.09
CA LEU A 84 -15.47 -9.31 8.32
C LEU A 84 -15.57 -10.65 7.58
N SER A 85 -14.69 -10.87 6.61
CA SER A 85 -14.67 -12.13 5.85
C SER A 85 -14.03 -13.26 6.65
N GLN A 86 -12.85 -13.00 7.24
CA GLN A 86 -12.08 -13.98 8.02
C GLN A 86 -11.35 -13.27 9.15
N ASP A 87 -11.33 -13.93 10.31
CA ASP A 87 -10.49 -13.58 11.46
C ASP A 87 -9.42 -14.65 11.60
N VAL A 88 -8.16 -14.28 11.40
CA VAL A 88 -7.05 -15.23 11.37
C VAL A 88 -6.09 -14.89 12.51
N ALA A 89 -6.13 -15.71 13.55
CA ALA A 89 -5.19 -15.61 14.66
C ALA A 89 -3.76 -15.94 14.21
N GLY A 90 -2.80 -15.18 14.71
CA GLY A 90 -1.40 -15.51 14.52
C GLY A 90 -0.47 -14.61 15.30
N HIS A 91 -0.39 -13.33 14.93
CA HIS A 91 0.48 -12.39 15.62
C HIS A 91 0.13 -12.29 17.11
N GLU A 92 1.14 -12.25 17.96
CA GLU A 92 0.98 -12.19 19.43
C GLU A 92 0.86 -10.75 19.95
N ASP A 93 1.10 -9.76 19.09
CA ASP A 93 1.05 -8.33 19.40
C ASP A 93 0.65 -7.53 18.13
N GLU A 94 0.66 -6.21 18.22
CA GLU A 94 0.27 -5.28 17.15
C GLU A 94 0.96 -5.56 15.81
N ILE A 95 0.16 -5.61 14.74
CA ILE A 95 0.65 -5.69 13.36
C ILE A 95 0.96 -4.27 12.88
N TYR A 96 2.16 -4.05 12.33
CA TYR A 96 2.58 -2.74 11.82
C TYR A 96 2.50 -2.61 10.31
N PHE A 97 2.67 -3.71 9.58
CA PHE A 97 2.64 -3.67 8.13
C PHE A 97 2.20 -5.00 7.51
N LEU A 98 1.58 -4.90 6.34
CA LEU A 98 1.04 -5.99 5.54
C LEU A 98 1.36 -5.72 4.08
N THR A 99 1.70 -6.76 3.31
CA THR A 99 1.91 -6.65 1.86
C THR A 99 1.44 -7.90 1.14
N PHE A 100 0.80 -7.72 -0.02
CA PHE A 100 0.51 -8.82 -0.93
C PHE A 100 1.73 -9.13 -1.79
N SER A 101 1.88 -10.39 -2.14
CA SER A 101 2.82 -10.80 -3.18
C SER A 101 2.31 -10.35 -4.57
N PRO A 102 3.18 -10.04 -5.55
CA PRO A 102 2.80 -9.65 -6.91
C PRO A 102 1.72 -10.52 -7.60
N SER A 103 1.74 -11.84 -7.42
CA SER A 103 0.72 -12.77 -7.95
C SER A 103 -0.56 -12.83 -7.12
N GLY A 104 -0.56 -12.22 -5.93
CA GLY A 104 -1.67 -12.25 -4.98
C GLY A 104 -1.85 -13.59 -4.27
N LYS A 105 -0.90 -14.53 -4.39
CA LYS A 105 -0.97 -15.84 -3.72
C LYS A 105 -0.57 -15.79 -2.26
N PHE A 106 0.30 -14.87 -1.88
CA PHE A 106 0.76 -14.73 -0.52
C PHE A 106 0.41 -13.35 0.06
N LEU A 107 0.19 -13.34 1.36
CA LEU A 107 0.14 -12.14 2.18
C LEU A 107 1.28 -12.26 3.19
N ALA A 108 2.08 -11.21 3.37
CA ALA A 108 3.08 -11.14 4.44
C ALA A 108 2.67 -10.08 5.45
N SER A 109 2.85 -10.37 6.73
CA SER A 109 2.54 -9.47 7.86
C SER A 109 3.71 -9.39 8.83
N VAL A 110 3.93 -8.22 9.42
CA VAL A 110 5.01 -7.96 10.39
C VAL A 110 4.48 -7.11 11.54
N GLY A 111 5.08 -7.25 12.73
CA GLY A 111 4.55 -6.61 13.93
C GLY A 111 5.51 -6.48 15.11
N LYS A 112 4.91 -6.05 16.22
CA LYS A 112 5.59 -5.78 17.48
C LYS A 112 6.13 -7.04 18.17
N ASP A 113 5.53 -8.20 17.85
CA ASP A 113 6.03 -9.52 18.27
C ASP A 113 7.39 -9.89 17.64
N GLY A 114 7.89 -9.07 16.72
CA GLY A 114 9.20 -9.23 16.08
C GLY A 114 9.24 -10.35 15.05
N THR A 115 8.08 -10.84 14.62
CA THR A 115 7.96 -11.89 13.61
C THR A 115 7.54 -11.32 12.25
N CYS A 116 7.80 -12.07 11.20
CA CYS A 116 7.14 -11.93 9.91
C CYS A 116 6.36 -13.21 9.63
N ARG A 117 5.06 -13.10 9.38
CA ARG A 117 4.21 -14.23 9.02
C ARG A 117 3.83 -14.17 7.55
N VAL A 118 3.88 -15.30 6.89
CA VAL A 118 3.50 -15.45 5.49
C VAL A 118 2.29 -16.38 5.42
N TRP A 119 1.27 -15.93 4.73
CA TRP A 119 -0.04 -16.54 4.64
C TRP A 119 -0.32 -16.92 3.19
N ASN A 120 -0.86 -18.12 2.96
CA ASN A 120 -1.53 -18.39 1.69
C ASN A 120 -2.79 -17.53 1.64
N TYR A 121 -2.95 -16.76 0.56
CA TYR A 121 -4.10 -15.89 0.33
C TYR A 121 -4.96 -16.44 -0.81
N GLY A 122 -6.28 -16.39 -0.62
CA GLY A 122 -7.25 -16.97 -1.55
C GLY A 122 -8.64 -16.96 -0.93
N SER A 123 -9.44 -18.00 -1.19
CA SER A 123 -10.75 -18.17 -0.55
C SER A 123 -10.63 -18.39 0.96
N THR A 124 -9.55 -19.01 1.42
CA THR A 124 -9.21 -19.20 2.83
C THR A 124 -7.79 -18.73 3.07
N ILE A 125 -7.59 -17.96 4.13
CA ILE A 125 -6.28 -17.49 4.56
C ILE A 125 -5.72 -18.47 5.58
N THR A 126 -4.55 -19.05 5.28
CA THR A 126 -3.88 -20.02 6.17
C THR A 126 -2.44 -19.63 6.39
N LEU A 127 -1.93 -19.77 7.61
CA LEU A 127 -0.51 -19.54 7.91
C LEU A 127 0.35 -20.55 7.16
N GLN A 128 1.24 -20.08 6.31
CA GLN A 128 2.20 -20.90 5.59
C GLN A 128 3.52 -21.00 6.35
N ASN A 129 4.05 -19.86 6.81
CA ASN A 129 5.30 -19.83 7.57
C ASN A 129 5.38 -18.62 8.51
N THR A 130 6.26 -18.71 9.50
CA THR A 130 6.66 -17.63 10.41
C THR A 130 8.17 -17.54 10.46
N VAL A 131 8.70 -16.36 10.19
CA VAL A 131 10.11 -16.04 10.27
C VAL A 131 10.35 -15.14 11.49
N GLY A 132 11.39 -15.44 12.26
CA GLY A 132 11.69 -14.78 13.53
C GLY A 132 11.06 -15.47 14.75
N PRO A 133 11.09 -14.84 15.94
CA PRO A 133 11.63 -13.51 16.21
C PRO A 133 13.13 -13.41 15.94
N PHE A 134 13.57 -12.28 15.39
CA PHE A 134 14.96 -12.10 14.95
C PHE A 134 15.96 -11.87 16.10
N PHE A 135 15.44 -11.56 17.30
CA PHE A 135 16.22 -11.27 18.51
C PHE A 135 15.57 -11.91 19.73
N ASN A 136 16.36 -12.12 20.79
CA ASN A 136 15.87 -12.51 22.09
C ASN A 136 16.39 -11.52 23.16
N PRO A 137 15.53 -10.65 23.72
CA PRO A 137 14.08 -10.56 23.52
C PRO A 137 13.69 -10.06 22.10
N PRO A 138 12.46 -10.33 21.62
CA PRO A 138 12.01 -9.91 20.30
C PRO A 138 12.08 -8.40 20.10
N LEU A 139 12.59 -7.98 18.94
CA LEU A 139 12.56 -6.60 18.49
C LEU A 139 11.58 -6.45 17.33
N LYS A 140 10.89 -5.31 17.30
CA LYS A 140 9.79 -5.01 16.39
C LYS A 140 10.22 -5.11 14.92
N THR A 141 9.46 -5.83 14.11
CA THR A 141 9.52 -5.78 12.65
C THR A 141 8.58 -4.69 12.15
N ARG A 142 9.01 -3.86 11.21
CA ARG A 142 8.28 -2.64 10.78
C ARG A 142 7.76 -2.75 9.36
N PHE A 143 8.54 -3.31 8.43
CA PHE A 143 8.14 -3.40 7.03
C PHE A 143 8.51 -4.76 6.44
N CYS A 144 7.75 -5.18 5.43
CA CYS A 144 8.07 -6.32 4.60
C CYS A 144 7.65 -6.06 3.16
N GLU A 145 8.39 -6.60 2.20
CA GLU A 145 8.12 -6.42 0.77
C GLU A 145 8.68 -7.60 -0.05
N PHE A 146 7.83 -8.18 -0.90
CA PHE A 146 8.25 -9.17 -1.90
C PHE A 146 8.98 -8.48 -3.06
N ASN A 147 9.96 -9.14 -3.66
CA ASN A 147 10.49 -8.71 -4.96
C ASN A 147 9.49 -9.00 -6.08
N GLU A 148 9.79 -8.54 -7.31
CA GLU A 148 8.87 -8.59 -8.45
C GLU A 148 8.61 -10.03 -8.91
N SER A 149 9.63 -10.89 -8.95
CA SER A 149 9.47 -12.33 -9.27
C SER A 149 8.92 -13.19 -8.15
N GLU A 150 8.63 -12.63 -6.97
CA GLU A 150 8.16 -13.36 -5.79
C GLU A 150 9.11 -14.46 -5.28
N THR A 151 10.41 -14.32 -5.56
CA THR A 151 11.43 -15.27 -5.13
C THR A 151 12.04 -14.89 -3.79
N LEU A 152 11.98 -13.61 -3.41
CA LEU A 152 12.58 -13.07 -2.19
C LEU A 152 11.58 -12.21 -1.41
N LEU A 153 11.66 -12.29 -0.08
CA LEU A 153 10.91 -11.48 0.86
C LEU A 153 11.88 -10.68 1.74
N MET A 154 11.85 -9.36 1.62
CA MET A 154 12.59 -8.47 2.50
C MET A 154 11.75 -8.17 3.74
N VAL A 155 12.40 -8.19 4.90
CA VAL A 155 11.84 -7.80 6.21
C VAL A 155 12.79 -6.81 6.85
N THR A 156 12.24 -5.71 7.36
CA THR A 156 13.00 -4.72 8.12
C THR A 156 12.44 -4.54 9.51
N GLY A 157 13.32 -4.31 10.48
CA GLY A 157 12.94 -4.14 11.88
C GLY A 157 14.01 -3.43 12.68
N LEU A 158 13.74 -3.21 13.96
CA LEU A 158 14.63 -2.51 14.87
C LEU A 158 15.76 -3.41 15.36
N THR A 159 16.93 -2.84 15.60
CA THR A 159 18.05 -3.53 16.29
C THR A 159 18.23 -3.10 17.74
N GLN A 160 17.44 -2.13 18.20
CA GLN A 160 17.44 -1.63 19.58
C GLN A 160 16.01 -1.31 20.03
N LEU A 161 15.80 -1.23 21.34
CA LEU A 161 14.47 -1.03 21.94
C LEU A 161 13.91 0.39 21.77
N PHE A 162 14.77 1.40 21.53
CA PHE A 162 14.36 2.81 21.44
C PHE A 162 14.49 3.35 20.01
N ASP A 163 13.42 3.98 19.52
CA ASP A 163 13.24 4.41 18.12
C ASP A 163 14.04 5.66 17.71
N PHE A 164 14.52 6.46 18.67
CA PHE A 164 14.96 7.84 18.39
C PHE A 164 16.34 7.95 17.73
N GLU A 165 17.20 6.94 17.84
CA GLU A 165 18.53 6.91 17.19
C GLU A 165 18.86 5.54 16.56
N GLY A 166 17.84 4.66 16.49
CA GLY A 166 18.03 3.22 16.31
C GLY A 166 18.42 2.81 14.89
N SER A 167 19.43 1.94 14.80
CA SER A 167 19.71 1.18 13.58
C SER A 167 18.61 0.16 13.28
N ILE A 168 18.40 -0.13 12.01
CA ILE A 168 17.51 -1.20 11.55
C ILE A 168 18.31 -2.42 11.12
N PHE A 169 17.66 -3.57 11.08
CA PHE A 169 18.13 -4.66 10.26
C PHE A 169 17.27 -4.75 9.01
N VAL A 170 17.89 -5.22 7.93
CA VAL A 170 17.23 -5.69 6.73
C VAL A 170 17.62 -7.15 6.59
N ALA A 171 16.64 -8.03 6.55
CA ALA A 171 16.81 -9.46 6.33
C ALA A 171 15.99 -9.86 5.10
N VAL A 172 16.59 -10.67 4.23
CA VAL A 172 15.99 -11.17 3.00
C VAL A 172 15.88 -12.68 3.09
N PHE A 173 14.68 -13.20 2.84
CA PHE A 173 14.36 -14.61 2.88
C PHE A 173 13.98 -15.11 1.49
N SER A 174 14.33 -16.36 1.18
CA SER A 174 13.85 -17.06 0.00
C SER A 174 12.37 -17.39 0.20
N VAL A 175 11.49 -17.12 -0.77
CA VAL A 175 10.05 -17.39 -0.63
C VAL A 175 9.70 -18.89 -0.70
N PRO A 176 10.37 -19.73 -1.53
CA PRO A 176 10.08 -21.16 -1.58
C PRO A 176 10.21 -21.92 -0.25
N ASP A 177 11.22 -21.57 0.55
CA ASP A 177 11.58 -22.28 1.79
C ASP A 177 11.70 -21.38 3.03
N PHE A 178 11.57 -20.06 2.87
CA PHE A 178 11.70 -19.04 3.91
C PHE A 178 13.05 -19.04 4.63
N MET A 179 14.09 -19.52 3.96
CA MET A 179 15.46 -19.51 4.48
C MET A 179 16.11 -18.14 4.32
N LEU A 180 16.85 -17.71 5.34
CA LEU A 180 17.59 -16.45 5.33
C LEU A 180 18.68 -16.48 4.24
N GLN A 181 18.61 -15.54 3.30
CA GLN A 181 19.58 -15.38 2.21
C GLN A 181 20.58 -14.27 2.51
N TYR A 182 20.10 -13.16 3.08
CA TYR A 182 20.92 -11.97 3.29
C TYR A 182 20.47 -11.24 4.56
N ALA A 183 21.41 -10.74 5.37
CA ALA A 183 21.10 -9.82 6.47
C ALA A 183 22.13 -8.70 6.56
N VAL A 184 21.67 -7.46 6.78
CA VAL A 184 22.54 -6.30 7.00
C VAL A 184 21.91 -5.34 7.99
N LYS A 185 22.76 -4.66 8.75
CA LYS A 185 22.38 -3.55 9.62
C LYS A 185 22.36 -2.24 8.80
N GLY A 186 21.23 -1.56 8.78
CA GLY A 186 21.08 -0.18 8.32
C GLY A 186 21.08 0.78 9.50
N GLU A 187 21.31 2.07 9.26
CA GLU A 187 21.50 3.05 10.34
C GLU A 187 20.38 4.09 10.42
N TYR A 188 19.29 3.86 9.67
CA TYR A 188 18.16 4.79 9.63
C TYR A 188 16.81 4.12 9.85
N PRO A 189 16.13 4.42 10.97
CA PRO A 189 14.91 3.73 11.39
C PRO A 189 13.68 4.00 10.52
N ASN A 190 13.72 5.11 9.76
CA ASN A 190 12.62 5.53 8.90
C ASN A 190 12.80 5.10 7.44
N PHE A 191 13.95 4.51 7.09
CA PHE A 191 14.17 3.97 5.75
C PHE A 191 13.69 2.51 5.73
N ARG A 192 12.69 2.21 4.90
CA ARG A 192 11.96 0.93 4.92
C ARG A 192 12.71 -0.24 4.29
N GLY A 193 13.86 0.02 3.67
CA GLY A 193 14.37 -0.82 2.58
C GLY A 193 13.59 -0.54 1.28
N ALA A 194 14.20 -0.83 0.13
CA ALA A 194 13.49 -0.80 -1.15
C ALA A 194 14.17 -1.73 -2.16
N TRP A 195 13.40 -2.51 -2.91
CA TRP A 195 13.93 -3.28 -4.04
C TRP A 195 14.31 -2.34 -5.19
N LEU A 196 15.53 -2.49 -5.71
CA LEU A 196 15.99 -1.80 -6.93
C LEU A 196 15.60 -2.60 -8.17
N ASN A 197 15.81 -3.92 -8.06
CA ASN A 197 15.44 -4.96 -9.01
C ASN A 197 15.23 -6.27 -8.22
N ASP A 198 15.06 -7.39 -8.90
CA ASP A 198 14.76 -8.67 -8.26
C ASP A 198 15.85 -9.27 -7.39
N THR A 199 17.11 -8.90 -7.60
CA THR A 199 18.25 -9.41 -6.83
C THR A 199 18.91 -8.35 -5.97
N HIS A 200 18.61 -7.07 -6.17
CA HIS A 200 19.24 -5.96 -5.47
C HIS A 200 18.24 -5.14 -4.66
N PHE A 201 18.61 -4.82 -3.43
CA PHE A 201 17.85 -3.93 -2.57
C PHE A 201 18.72 -2.79 -2.03
N LEU A 202 18.09 -1.69 -1.68
CA LEU A 202 18.74 -0.50 -1.14
C LEU A 202 18.65 -0.50 0.39
N VAL A 203 19.72 -0.03 1.04
CA VAL A 203 19.79 0.25 2.48
C VAL A 203 20.37 1.65 2.68
N ALA A 204 19.85 2.38 3.66
CA ALA A 204 20.39 3.67 4.04
C ALA A 204 21.40 3.52 5.21
N LYS A 205 22.58 4.11 5.03
CA LYS A 205 23.62 4.26 6.08
C LYS A 205 23.89 5.72 6.37
N ARG A 206 24.21 6.00 7.64
CA ARG A 206 24.51 7.35 8.12
C ARG A 206 25.94 7.67 7.77
N PHE A 207 26.14 8.84 7.16
CA PHE A 207 27.47 9.31 6.81
C PHE A 207 27.64 10.74 7.33
N TYR A 208 28.77 10.98 7.99
CA TYR A 208 29.12 12.28 8.57
C TYR A 208 30.34 12.84 7.87
N GLN A 209 30.15 13.97 7.19
CA GLN A 209 31.23 14.81 6.69
C GLN A 209 30.72 16.26 6.69
N ASP A 210 30.98 16.97 7.79
CA ASP A 210 30.57 18.36 8.11
C ASP A 210 29.06 18.66 8.21
N ARG A 211 28.21 17.87 7.54
CA ARG A 211 26.74 17.84 7.66
C ARG A 211 26.26 16.39 7.63
N GLU A 212 25.04 16.14 8.09
CA GLU A 212 24.42 14.83 7.99
C GLU A 212 23.99 14.55 6.55
N TYR A 213 24.38 13.37 6.06
CA TYR A 213 23.93 12.83 4.78
C TYR A 213 23.45 11.39 4.96
N PHE A 214 22.53 10.99 4.08
CA PHE A 214 22.18 9.59 3.90
C PHE A 214 22.94 9.05 2.70
N LYS A 215 23.68 7.96 2.89
CA LYS A 215 24.24 7.17 1.79
C LYS A 215 23.31 5.99 1.54
N LEU A 216 22.78 5.89 0.33
CA LEU A 216 22.11 4.68 -0.12
C LEU A 216 23.16 3.69 -0.64
N GLU A 217 23.07 2.44 -0.22
CA GLU A 217 23.91 1.34 -0.68
C GLU A 217 23.02 0.28 -1.32
N ALA A 218 23.35 -0.14 -2.54
CA ALA A 218 22.70 -1.28 -3.17
C ALA A 218 23.43 -2.57 -2.80
N HIS A 219 22.66 -3.56 -2.36
CA HIS A 219 23.12 -4.86 -1.94
C HIS A 219 22.54 -5.92 -2.86
N GLU A 220 23.38 -6.75 -3.44
CA GLU A 220 22.97 -7.93 -4.22
C GLU A 220 22.74 -9.11 -3.28
N VAL A 221 21.61 -9.78 -3.44
CA VAL A 221 21.28 -11.04 -2.78
C VAL A 221 21.89 -12.15 -3.62
N GLY A 222 23.15 -12.47 -3.35
CA GLY A 222 23.85 -13.63 -3.92
C GLY A 222 23.68 -14.90 -3.06
N GLU A 223 24.16 -16.04 -3.56
CA GLU A 223 24.21 -17.28 -2.77
C GLU A 223 24.98 -17.06 -1.46
N PHE A 224 24.35 -17.39 -0.33
CA PHE A 224 24.97 -17.28 0.99
C PHE A 224 26.19 -18.20 1.08
N ASN A 225 27.40 -17.64 1.07
CA ASN A 225 28.61 -18.41 1.33
C ASN A 225 28.84 -18.54 2.85
N GLN A 226 28.42 -19.69 3.38
CA GLN A 226 28.57 -20.08 4.79
C GLN A 226 30.02 -20.06 5.31
N TYR A 227 31.04 -20.06 4.44
CA TYR A 227 32.45 -20.10 4.85
C TYR A 227 33.11 -18.73 4.99
N SER A 228 32.64 -17.70 4.30
CA SER A 228 33.27 -16.36 4.30
C SER A 228 32.66 -15.41 5.33
N GLY A 229 31.47 -15.71 5.87
CA GLY A 229 30.69 -14.77 6.70
C GLY A 229 30.44 -13.42 6.02
N ARG A 230 30.61 -13.33 4.70
CA ARG A 230 30.53 -12.12 3.89
C ARG A 230 29.90 -12.43 2.56
N ILE A 231 28.91 -11.63 2.21
CA ILE A 231 28.25 -11.67 0.91
C ILE A 231 29.11 -10.86 -0.07
N MET A 232 29.43 -11.49 -1.20
CA MET A 232 30.32 -10.91 -2.22
C MET A 232 29.60 -9.82 -3.03
N GLN A 233 30.35 -8.75 -3.28
CA GLN A 233 30.08 -7.60 -4.17
C GLN A 233 28.88 -6.70 -3.80
N THR A 234 29.17 -5.68 -2.99
CA THR A 234 28.35 -4.47 -2.90
C THR A 234 28.64 -3.57 -4.11
N TYR A 235 27.77 -3.54 -5.11
CA TYR A 235 27.77 -2.44 -6.08
C TYR A 235 27.21 -1.19 -5.39
N THR A 236 28.09 -0.30 -4.96
CA THR A 236 27.65 0.92 -4.26
C THR A 236 27.17 1.94 -5.28
N LEU A 237 25.86 2.01 -5.55
CA LEU A 237 25.26 3.16 -6.20
C LEU A 237 25.05 4.26 -5.16
N ILE A 238 25.90 5.28 -5.17
CA ILE A 238 25.90 6.35 -4.16
C ILE A 238 24.92 7.45 -4.57
N PHE A 239 23.79 7.55 -3.86
CA PHE A 239 23.02 8.79 -3.81
C PHE A 239 23.28 9.48 -2.47
N ILE A 240 23.67 10.75 -2.52
CA ILE A 240 23.85 11.61 -1.34
C ILE A 240 22.63 12.54 -1.28
N ILE A 241 21.80 12.38 -0.26
CA ILE A 241 20.64 13.24 -0.04
C ILE A 241 20.90 14.07 1.24
N PRO A 242 20.85 15.40 1.17
CA PRO A 242 20.99 16.25 2.35
C PRO A 242 19.78 16.07 3.28
N VAL A 243 20.03 15.96 4.60
CA VAL A 243 18.95 15.87 5.60
C VAL A 243 18.30 17.24 5.75
N PHE A 244 17.06 17.39 5.25
CA PHE A 244 16.19 18.47 5.70
C PHE A 244 15.38 17.95 6.89
N TRP A 245 15.61 18.56 8.05
CA TRP A 245 15.08 18.16 9.35
C TRP A 245 13.55 18.28 9.44
N HIS A 246 12.79 17.37 8.82
CA HIS A 246 11.37 17.12 9.08
C HIS A 246 11.18 15.61 8.98
N GLY A 247 10.74 14.96 10.07
CA GLY A 247 10.65 13.50 10.26
C GLY A 247 9.68 12.77 9.33
N GLN A 248 9.80 12.98 8.03
CA GLN A 248 9.04 12.28 7.01
C GLN A 248 9.66 10.90 6.77
N ILE A 249 8.79 9.92 6.61
CA ILE A 249 9.16 8.60 6.12
C ILE A 249 9.60 8.78 4.66
N ILE A 250 10.89 8.58 4.38
CA ILE A 250 11.40 8.58 3.02
C ILE A 250 11.02 7.24 2.40
N ARG A 251 9.95 7.23 1.61
CA ARG A 251 9.54 6.08 0.81
C ARG A 251 10.20 6.18 -0.56
N ALA A 252 11.21 5.36 -0.80
CA ALA A 252 11.69 5.10 -2.16
C ALA A 252 10.72 4.10 -2.81
N THR A 253 9.65 4.58 -3.43
CA THR A 253 8.80 3.71 -4.27
C THR A 253 9.29 3.76 -5.70
N LYS A 254 9.72 2.63 -6.23
CA LYS A 254 9.61 2.38 -7.67
C LYS A 254 8.14 2.05 -7.92
N ARG A 255 7.41 2.95 -8.59
CA ARG A 255 6.10 2.60 -9.14
C ARG A 255 6.36 1.72 -10.34
N TRP A 256 6.04 0.44 -10.23
CA TRP A 256 5.94 -0.46 -11.37
C TRP A 256 4.76 0.01 -12.21
N GLY A 257 5.04 0.41 -13.45
CA GLY A 257 4.00 0.80 -14.39
C GLY A 257 3.08 -0.38 -14.69
N LEU A 258 1.79 -0.08 -14.83
CA LEU A 258 0.87 -0.91 -15.62
C LEU A 258 1.19 -0.73 -17.11
#